data_AF-A0AAU2Y988-F1
#
_entry.id   AF-A0AAU2Y988-F1
#
_cell.length_a   1.000
_cell.length_b   1.000
_cell.length_c   1.000
_cell.angle_alpha   90.00
_cell.angle_beta   90.00
_cell.angle_gamma   90.00
#
_symmetry.space_group_name_H-M   'P 1'
#
loop_
_entity.id
_entity.type
_entity.pdbx_description
1 polymer ?
#
loop_
_entity_poly.entity_id
_entity_poly.type
_entity_poly.pdbx_seq_one_letter_code
_entity_poly.pdbx_strand_id
1 'polypeptide(L)'
;MTEIEAGSSSRDLSSIRPPSLELLQLADTLDDAIGHILQARSGLVGADEWEAPREAWAMSNLLIRNIEAVLLMARTDEVMVSAAWANARCAFEQGVRIIWLLKPTDRYASEGRWLGFLAEAERFHRLVAEAAEQAPELPNSTAHRELEQKMRHFREQVTAALPAGYAPKKPPKFESMLREIDAATMYRFYREGSQYVHGSMWGTATYRKNLGTHAVYGDFSTTADWILPLRLSWLSLRNVGMILLNRLAPPDVTPTCDWEALERSVNRAFEVLATSIAPGRPGQG
;
A
#
# COMPACT_ATOMS: atom_id res chain seq x y z
N MET A 1 1.03 -38.95 52.75
CA MET A 1 -0.12 -38.14 52.28
C MET A 1 0.33 -36.69 52.26
N THR A 2 0.54 -36.00 51.15
CA THR A 2 0.45 -36.37 49.73
C THR A 2 1.28 -35.28 49.03
N GLU A 3 2.29 -35.67 48.25
CA GLU A 3 3.01 -34.74 47.37
C GLU A 3 2.03 -34.25 46.30
N ILE A 4 1.88 -32.93 46.18
CA ILE A 4 1.16 -32.32 45.07
C ILE A 4 2.21 -32.08 43.98
N GLU A 5 2.28 -33.01 43.03
CA GLU A 5 3.02 -32.83 41.79
C GLU A 5 2.44 -31.62 41.05
N ALA A 6 3.20 -30.53 41.06
CA ALA A 6 2.99 -29.42 40.15
C ALA A 6 3.41 -29.86 38.74
N GLY A 7 2.51 -30.59 38.07
CA GLY A 7 2.56 -30.83 36.64
C GLY A 7 2.30 -29.54 35.87
N SER A 8 3.26 -28.62 35.89
CA SER A 8 3.33 -27.50 34.97
C SER A 8 3.69 -28.06 33.60
N SER A 9 2.68 -28.58 32.91
CA SER A 9 2.70 -28.68 31.45
C SER A 9 2.90 -27.27 30.92
N SER A 10 4.16 -26.96 30.60
CA SER A 10 4.54 -25.88 29.71
C SER A 10 3.85 -26.13 28.38
N ARG A 11 2.56 -25.76 28.28
CA ARG A 11 1.90 -25.58 27.01
C ARG A 11 2.74 -24.54 26.29
N ASP A 12 3.34 -24.92 25.17
CA ASP A 12 3.96 -23.99 24.24
C ASP A 12 2.99 -22.85 24.00
N LEU A 13 3.25 -21.71 24.65
CA LEU A 13 2.61 -20.44 24.38
C LEU A 13 3.26 -19.93 23.09
N SER A 14 3.02 -20.65 21.99
CA SER A 14 3.34 -20.13 20.67
C SER A 14 2.50 -18.88 20.50
N SER A 15 3.16 -17.72 20.53
CA SER A 15 2.56 -16.43 20.19
C SER A 15 2.11 -16.37 18.73
N ILE A 16 2.55 -17.35 17.92
CA ILE A 16 2.28 -17.48 16.49
C ILE A 16 1.04 -18.33 16.29
N ARG A 17 0.10 -17.84 15.48
CA ARG A 17 -1.03 -18.61 14.96
C ARG A 17 -0.77 -18.98 13.50
N PRO A 18 -0.59 -20.27 13.17
CA PRO A 18 -0.28 -20.67 11.80
C PRO A 18 -1.43 -20.29 10.85
N PRO A 19 -1.12 -19.87 9.62
CA PRO A 19 -2.14 -19.52 8.64
C PRO A 19 -2.93 -20.72 8.15
N SER A 20 -4.21 -20.50 7.88
CA SER A 20 -5.03 -21.44 7.12
C SER A 20 -4.46 -21.72 5.72
N LEU A 21 -4.75 -22.90 5.18
CA LEU A 21 -4.32 -23.29 3.84
C LEU A 21 -4.86 -22.35 2.77
N GLU A 22 -6.10 -21.88 2.93
CA GLU A 22 -6.75 -20.98 1.98
C GLU A 22 -6.12 -19.57 2.01
N LEU A 23 -5.67 -19.11 3.19
CA LEU A 23 -4.94 -17.84 3.31
C LEU A 23 -3.57 -17.93 2.61
N LEU A 24 -2.86 -19.05 2.79
CA LEU A 24 -1.61 -19.32 2.08
C LEU A 24 -1.80 -19.34 0.56
N GLN A 25 -2.82 -20.06 0.07
CA GLN A 25 -3.14 -20.12 -1.36
C GLN A 25 -3.45 -18.74 -1.95
N LEU A 26 -4.21 -17.91 -1.22
CA LEU A 26 -4.48 -16.55 -1.65
C LEU A 26 -3.20 -15.69 -1.68
N ALA A 27 -2.34 -15.83 -0.67
CA ALA A 27 -1.08 -15.10 -0.62
C ALA A 27 -0.17 -15.47 -1.80
N ASP A 28 -0.06 -16.76 -2.12
CA ASP A 28 0.72 -17.26 -3.26
C ASP A 28 0.16 -16.78 -4.60
N THR A 29 -1.18 -16.80 -4.76
CA THR A 29 -1.83 -16.29 -5.97
C THR A 29 -1.56 -14.80 -6.19
N LEU A 30 -1.52 -13.99 -5.12
CA LEU A 30 -1.21 -12.56 -5.21
C LEU A 30 0.26 -12.31 -5.52
N ASP A 31 1.15 -13.14 -5.00
CA ASP A 31 2.59 -13.10 -5.27
C ASP A 31 2.91 -13.44 -6.73
N ASP A 32 2.24 -14.46 -7.28
CA ASP A 32 2.31 -14.78 -8.70
C ASP A 32 1.83 -13.59 -9.56
N ALA A 33 0.73 -12.94 -9.16
CA ALA A 33 0.22 -11.76 -9.85
C ALA A 33 1.22 -10.58 -9.82
N ILE A 34 1.96 -10.39 -8.72
CA ILE A 34 3.09 -9.46 -8.66
C ILE A 34 4.13 -9.86 -9.71
N GLY A 35 4.53 -11.13 -9.75
CA GLY A 35 5.48 -11.67 -10.73
C GLY A 35 5.10 -11.35 -12.18
N HIS A 36 3.84 -11.57 -12.56
CA HIS A 36 3.32 -11.26 -13.89
C HIS A 36 3.41 -9.75 -14.22
N ILE A 37 3.12 -8.87 -13.27
CA ILE A 37 3.20 -7.41 -13.48
C ILE A 37 4.66 -6.96 -13.54
N LEU A 38 5.53 -7.51 -12.70
CA LEU A 38 6.98 -7.27 -12.73
C LEU A 38 7.57 -7.65 -14.09
N GLN A 39 7.16 -8.79 -14.63
CA GLN A 39 7.57 -9.23 -15.96
C GLN A 39 7.03 -8.31 -17.05
N ALA A 40 5.74 -7.97 -17.01
CA ALA A 40 5.09 -7.12 -18.02
C ALA A 40 5.68 -5.71 -18.09
N ARG A 41 6.16 -5.17 -16.96
CA ARG A 41 6.80 -3.83 -16.93
C ARG A 41 8.31 -3.87 -17.19
N SER A 42 8.91 -5.07 -17.29
CA SER A 42 10.34 -5.22 -17.51
C SER A 42 10.74 -4.59 -18.84
N GLY A 43 11.78 -3.74 -18.82
CA GLY A 43 12.25 -3.04 -20.02
C GLY A 43 11.42 -1.84 -20.46
N LEU A 44 10.35 -1.46 -19.75
CA LEU A 44 9.58 -0.24 -20.05
C LEU A 44 10.14 1.02 -19.38
N VAL A 45 11.10 0.87 -18.45
CA VAL A 45 11.68 2.01 -17.69
C VAL A 45 12.69 2.76 -18.54
N GLY A 46 12.58 4.08 -18.57
CA GLY A 46 13.48 4.94 -19.36
C GLY A 46 13.18 4.92 -20.87
N ALA A 47 12.07 4.30 -21.26
CA ALA A 47 11.57 4.34 -22.63
C ALA A 47 10.96 5.70 -22.99
N ASP A 48 10.63 6.53 -21.99
CA ASP A 48 10.17 7.90 -22.14
C ASP A 48 11.11 8.93 -21.50
N GLU A 49 11.02 10.18 -21.98
CA GLU A 49 11.80 11.34 -21.49
C GLU A 49 11.15 12.04 -20.29
N TRP A 50 9.96 11.60 -19.88
CA TRP A 50 9.09 12.27 -18.91
C TRP A 50 9.36 11.77 -17.47
N GLU A 51 9.30 12.66 -16.49
CA GLU A 51 9.61 12.31 -15.10
C GLU A 51 8.39 11.69 -14.37
N ALA A 52 7.16 12.09 -14.71
CA ALA A 52 5.97 11.56 -14.05
C ALA A 52 5.81 10.03 -14.19
N PRO A 53 6.03 9.40 -15.37
CA PRO A 53 6.00 7.94 -15.51
C PRO A 53 7.16 7.24 -14.78
N ARG A 54 8.36 7.83 -14.77
CA ARG A 54 9.53 7.31 -14.03
C ARG A 54 9.29 7.32 -12.52
N GLU A 55 8.75 8.41 -12.00
CA GLU A 55 8.35 8.52 -10.59
C GLU A 55 7.25 7.51 -10.26
N ALA A 56 6.23 7.38 -11.12
CA ALA A 56 5.19 6.38 -10.93
C ALA A 56 5.75 4.94 -10.92
N TRP A 57 6.75 4.64 -11.74
CA TRP A 57 7.46 3.36 -11.69
C TRP A 57 8.19 3.17 -10.36
N ALA A 58 8.93 4.18 -9.89
CA ALA A 58 9.62 4.12 -8.60
C ALA A 58 8.64 3.93 -7.43
N MET A 59 7.54 4.70 -7.41
CA MET A 59 6.46 4.55 -6.43
C MET A 59 5.81 3.15 -6.51
N SER A 60 5.69 2.56 -7.70
CA SER A 60 5.13 1.21 -7.86
C SER A 60 6.01 0.14 -7.22
N ASN A 61 7.34 0.33 -7.17
CA ASN A 61 8.23 -0.56 -6.43
C ASN A 61 7.94 -0.51 -4.93
N LEU A 62 7.76 0.69 -4.38
CA LEU A 62 7.43 0.84 -2.97
C LEU A 62 6.05 0.23 -2.65
N LEU A 63 5.08 0.39 -3.55
CA LEU A 63 3.76 -0.23 -3.44
C LEU A 63 3.87 -1.75 -3.38
N ILE A 64 4.62 -2.35 -4.31
CA ILE A 64 4.83 -3.80 -4.35
C ILE A 64 5.49 -4.28 -3.05
N ARG A 65 6.51 -3.58 -2.53
CA ARG A 65 7.17 -3.95 -1.27
C ARG A 65 6.22 -3.92 -0.07
N ASN A 66 5.29 -2.96 -0.03
CA ASN A 66 4.25 -2.92 1.01
C ASN A 66 3.28 -4.12 0.86
N ILE A 67 2.93 -4.51 -0.37
CA ILE A 67 2.10 -5.70 -0.61
C ILE A 67 2.86 -6.98 -0.22
N GLU A 68 4.11 -7.15 -0.64
CA GLU A 68 4.93 -8.30 -0.26
C GLU A 68 5.05 -8.44 1.26
N ALA A 69 5.13 -7.32 2.00
CA ALA A 69 5.07 -7.34 3.47
C ALA A 69 3.73 -7.88 3.99
N VAL A 70 2.60 -7.49 3.38
CA VAL A 70 1.28 -8.08 3.68
C VAL A 70 1.27 -9.58 3.43
N LEU A 71 1.80 -10.04 2.29
CA LEU A 71 1.82 -11.45 1.93
C LEU A 71 2.75 -12.26 2.83
N LEU A 72 3.90 -11.70 3.22
CA LEU A 72 4.79 -12.33 4.19
C LEU A 72 4.09 -12.53 5.53
N MET A 73 3.42 -11.51 6.06
CA MET A 73 2.68 -11.62 7.31
C MET A 73 1.55 -12.67 7.21
N ALA A 74 0.83 -12.70 6.09
CA ALA A 74 -0.21 -13.70 5.83
C ALA A 74 0.32 -15.14 5.81
N ARG A 75 1.59 -15.34 5.43
CA ARG A 75 2.25 -16.65 5.42
C ARG A 75 2.88 -17.04 6.74
N THR A 76 3.15 -16.09 7.62
CA THR A 76 3.88 -16.36 8.87
C THR A 76 2.96 -16.50 10.07
N ASP A 77 1.97 -15.60 10.22
CA ASP A 77 1.20 -15.52 11.46
C ASP A 77 -0.13 -14.78 11.24
N GLU A 78 -1.26 -15.45 11.48
CA GLU A 78 -2.59 -14.87 11.27
C GLU A 78 -2.85 -13.66 12.17
N VAL A 79 -2.19 -13.55 13.32
CA VAL A 79 -2.42 -12.43 14.25
C VAL A 79 -1.80 -11.11 13.76
N MET A 80 -0.96 -11.16 12.73
CA MET A 80 -0.30 -9.99 12.15
C MET A 80 -1.24 -9.13 11.27
N VAL A 81 -2.53 -9.46 11.22
CA VAL A 81 -3.52 -8.75 10.37
C VAL A 81 -3.57 -7.25 10.62
N SER A 82 -3.37 -6.79 11.86
CA SER A 82 -3.32 -5.35 12.19
C SER A 82 -2.14 -4.63 11.50
N ALA A 83 -0.97 -5.28 11.46
CA ALA A 83 0.20 -4.76 10.76
C ALA A 83 0.03 -4.89 9.23
N ALA A 84 -0.64 -5.94 8.76
CA ALA A 84 -1.02 -6.09 7.36
C ALA A 84 -1.94 -4.94 6.90
N TRP A 85 -2.90 -4.51 7.71
CA TRP A 85 -3.74 -3.35 7.42
C TRP A 85 -2.96 -2.06 7.22
N ALA A 86 -1.95 -1.80 8.06
CA ALA A 86 -1.10 -0.62 7.92
C ALA A 86 -0.35 -0.61 6.57
N ASN A 87 0.24 -1.75 6.19
CA ASN A 87 0.95 -1.90 4.92
C ASN A 87 0.02 -1.87 3.70
N ALA A 88 -1.13 -2.52 3.77
CA ALA A 88 -2.15 -2.47 2.72
C ALA A 88 -2.67 -1.04 2.49
N ARG A 89 -2.84 -0.26 3.57
CA ARG A 89 -3.20 1.17 3.48
C ARG A 89 -2.08 1.98 2.83
N CYS A 90 -0.82 1.73 3.18
CA CYS A 90 0.33 2.38 2.52
C CYS A 90 0.36 2.07 1.01
N ALA A 91 0.20 0.80 0.62
CA ALA A 91 0.11 0.39 -0.78
C ALA A 91 -1.07 1.07 -1.50
N PHE A 92 -2.23 1.18 -0.84
CA PHE A 92 -3.40 1.87 -1.39
C PHE A 92 -3.17 3.36 -1.60
N GLU A 93 -2.60 4.06 -0.62
CA GLU A 93 -2.28 5.49 -0.76
C GLU A 93 -1.29 5.73 -1.90
N GLN A 94 -0.25 4.90 -1.99
CA GLN A 94 0.71 4.95 -3.10
C GLN A 94 0.03 4.70 -4.44
N GLY A 95 -0.87 3.72 -4.51
CA GLY A 95 -1.59 3.40 -5.74
C GLY A 95 -2.48 4.55 -6.20
N VAL A 96 -3.21 5.20 -5.29
CA VAL A 96 -4.01 6.39 -5.59
C VAL A 96 -3.13 7.54 -6.09
N ARG A 97 -1.96 7.76 -5.47
CA ARG A 97 -1.02 8.79 -5.92
C ARG A 97 -0.45 8.50 -7.31
N ILE A 98 -0.09 7.25 -7.61
CA ILE A 98 0.37 6.83 -8.94
C ILE A 98 -0.72 7.06 -9.99
N ILE A 99 -1.95 6.61 -9.71
CA ILE A 99 -3.07 6.77 -10.63
C ILE A 99 -3.36 8.26 -10.84
N TRP A 100 -3.36 9.06 -9.77
CA TRP A 100 -3.54 10.49 -9.89
C TRP A 100 -2.42 11.13 -10.71
N LEU A 101 -1.17 10.74 -10.50
CA LEU A 101 -0.05 11.25 -11.28
C LEU A 101 -0.25 11.00 -12.79
N LEU A 102 -0.64 9.77 -13.14
CA LEU A 102 -0.70 9.29 -14.53
C LEU A 102 -2.07 9.38 -15.22
N LYS A 103 -3.13 9.76 -14.50
CA LYS A 103 -4.49 9.83 -15.06
C LYS A 103 -4.59 10.79 -16.25
N PRO A 104 -4.02 12.02 -16.22
CA PRO A 104 -4.01 12.88 -17.41
C PRO A 104 -3.38 12.15 -18.60
N THR A 105 -4.07 12.14 -19.73
CA THR A 105 -3.50 11.62 -20.99
C THR A 105 -2.48 12.57 -21.58
N ASP A 106 -2.66 13.88 -21.33
CA ASP A 106 -1.70 14.90 -21.69
C ASP A 106 -0.46 14.83 -20.78
N ARG A 107 0.72 14.71 -21.41
CA ARG A 107 2.01 14.54 -20.74
C ARG A 107 2.39 15.78 -19.95
N TYR A 108 2.13 16.98 -20.46
CA TYR A 108 2.46 18.22 -19.74
C TYR A 108 1.62 18.39 -18.47
N ALA A 109 0.33 18.03 -18.51
CA ALA A 109 -0.49 17.98 -17.31
C ALA A 109 0.00 16.96 -16.27
N SER A 110 0.52 15.80 -16.72
CA SER A 110 1.14 14.79 -15.86
C SER A 110 2.43 15.31 -15.23
N GLU A 111 3.29 15.98 -16.00
CA GLU A 111 4.51 16.63 -15.49
C GLU A 111 4.19 17.75 -14.49
N GLY A 112 3.14 18.54 -14.74
CA GLY A 112 2.66 19.53 -13.78
C GLY A 112 2.33 18.88 -12.42
N ARG A 113 1.73 17.68 -12.41
CA ARG A 113 1.46 16.92 -11.17
C ARG A 113 2.76 16.42 -10.52
N TRP A 114 3.70 15.91 -11.31
CA TRP A 114 5.02 15.48 -10.82
C TRP A 114 5.81 16.64 -10.18
N LEU A 115 5.84 17.82 -10.81
CA LEU A 115 6.46 19.03 -10.23
C LEU A 115 5.82 19.40 -8.88
N GLY A 116 4.54 19.09 -8.70
CA GLY A 116 3.85 19.19 -7.41
C GLY A 116 4.41 18.24 -6.35
N PHE A 117 4.70 16.98 -6.70
CA PHE A 117 5.38 16.04 -5.79
C PHE A 117 6.82 16.46 -5.50
N LEU A 118 7.56 16.93 -6.51
CA LEU A 118 8.92 17.44 -6.31
C LEU A 118 8.94 18.62 -5.33
N ALA A 119 7.95 19.52 -5.40
CA ALA A 119 7.82 20.61 -4.43
C ALA A 119 7.50 20.11 -2.99
N GLU A 120 6.77 19.00 -2.84
CA GLU A 120 6.56 18.39 -1.52
C GLU A 120 7.85 17.78 -0.96
N ALA A 121 8.65 17.12 -1.79
CA ALA A 121 9.97 16.58 -1.41
C ALA A 121 10.96 17.70 -1.05
N GLU A 122 11.01 18.76 -1.85
CA GLU A 122 11.77 19.99 -1.55
C GLU A 122 11.40 20.53 -0.17
N ARG A 123 10.09 20.68 0.09
CA ARG A 123 9.58 21.17 1.38
C ARG A 123 9.97 20.25 2.54
N PHE A 124 9.93 18.93 2.36
CA PHE A 124 10.33 17.97 3.39
C PHE A 124 11.80 18.21 3.80
N HIS A 125 12.72 18.24 2.84
CA HIS A 125 14.13 18.46 3.12
C HIS A 125 14.38 19.82 3.79
N ARG A 126 13.69 20.88 3.36
CA ARG A 126 13.74 22.18 4.02
C ARG A 126 13.37 22.09 5.50
N LEU A 127 12.24 21.45 5.82
CA LEU A 127 11.73 21.36 7.19
C LEU A 127 12.64 20.51 8.09
N VAL A 128 13.21 19.42 7.56
CA VAL A 128 14.17 18.61 8.32
C VAL A 128 15.45 19.39 8.60
N ALA A 129 15.96 20.15 7.63
CA ALA A 129 17.12 21.01 7.82
C ALA A 129 16.86 22.11 8.88
N GLU A 130 15.71 22.79 8.81
CA GLU A 130 15.30 23.80 9.79
C GLU A 130 15.19 23.22 11.20
N ALA A 131 14.66 22.00 11.34
CA ALA A 131 14.58 21.31 12.64
C ALA A 131 15.98 20.97 13.19
N ALA A 132 16.89 20.47 12.35
CA ALA A 132 18.26 20.16 12.75
C ALA A 132 19.07 21.41 13.13
N GLU A 133 18.85 22.54 12.45
CA GLU A 133 19.49 23.83 12.79
C GLU A 133 19.03 24.39 14.14
N GLN A 134 17.81 24.05 14.56
CA GLN A 134 17.25 24.46 15.85
C GLN A 134 17.64 23.52 17.01
N ALA A 135 18.25 22.36 16.72
CA ALA A 135 18.55 21.31 17.69
C ALA A 135 20.00 20.82 17.52
N PRO A 136 20.97 21.41 18.26
CA PRO A 136 22.41 21.11 18.12
C PRO A 136 22.81 19.64 18.30
N GLU A 137 21.96 18.84 18.95
CA GLU A 137 22.12 17.41 19.16
C GLU A 137 21.73 16.54 17.96
N LEU A 138 21.04 17.11 16.96
CA LEU A 138 20.63 16.39 15.76
C LEU A 138 21.76 16.32 14.71
N PRO A 139 21.74 15.32 13.81
CA PRO A 139 22.67 15.26 12.69
C PRO A 139 22.67 16.53 11.84
N ASN A 140 23.84 16.85 11.26
CA ASN A 140 24.07 18.07 10.49
C ASN A 140 23.02 18.29 9.37
N SER A 141 22.46 19.50 9.30
CA SER A 141 21.45 19.94 8.32
C SER A 141 21.98 20.05 6.87
N THR A 142 23.30 20.08 6.66
CA THR A 142 23.93 20.34 5.35
C THR A 142 23.38 19.45 4.24
N ALA A 143 23.28 18.14 4.45
CA ALA A 143 22.81 17.21 3.40
C ALA A 143 21.37 17.51 2.97
N HIS A 144 20.49 17.86 3.91
CA HIS A 144 19.11 18.23 3.60
C HIS A 144 19.01 19.59 2.91
N ARG A 145 19.84 20.57 3.27
CA ARG A 145 19.94 21.85 2.55
C ARG A 145 20.41 21.67 1.12
N GLU A 146 21.43 20.85 0.89
CA GLU A 146 21.92 20.58 -0.46
C GLU A 146 20.86 19.90 -1.34
N LEU A 147 20.14 18.92 -0.80
CA LEU A 147 19.05 18.25 -1.53
C LEU A 147 17.90 19.22 -1.84
N GLU A 148 17.51 20.04 -0.87
CA GLU A 148 16.49 21.07 -1.06
C GLU A 148 16.84 22.05 -2.18
N GLN A 149 18.07 22.58 -2.20
CA GLN A 149 18.54 23.48 -3.24
C GLN A 149 18.62 22.80 -4.62
N LYS A 150 19.15 21.57 -4.69
CA LYS A 150 19.22 20.80 -5.95
C LYS A 150 17.83 20.54 -6.52
N MET A 151 16.89 20.10 -5.69
CA MET A 151 15.50 19.84 -6.11
C MET A 151 14.80 21.12 -6.56
N ARG A 152 14.94 22.22 -5.81
CA ARG A 152 14.36 23.51 -6.17
C ARG A 152 14.87 23.98 -7.53
N HIS A 153 16.19 23.98 -7.72
CA HIS A 153 16.82 24.43 -8.96
C HIS A 153 16.33 23.62 -10.17
N PHE A 154 16.30 22.28 -10.04
CA PHE A 154 15.79 21.41 -11.08
C PHE A 154 14.30 21.66 -11.37
N ARG A 155 13.48 21.79 -10.32
CA ARG A 155 12.03 22.09 -10.44
C ARG A 155 11.80 23.40 -11.19
N GLU A 156 12.57 24.45 -10.89
CA GLU A 156 12.47 25.75 -11.55
C GLU A 156 12.85 25.67 -13.03
N GLN A 157 13.91 24.94 -13.38
CA GLN A 157 14.31 24.71 -14.77
C GLN A 157 13.23 23.99 -15.57
N VAL A 158 12.71 22.87 -15.04
CA VAL A 158 11.65 22.11 -15.73
C VAL A 158 10.36 22.92 -15.83
N THR A 159 10.00 23.68 -14.78
CA THR A 159 8.84 24.58 -14.80
C THR A 159 8.97 25.64 -15.89
N ALA A 160 10.16 26.24 -16.06
CA ALA A 160 10.42 27.24 -17.09
C ALA A 160 10.37 26.66 -18.52
N ALA A 161 10.61 25.35 -18.67
CA ALA A 161 10.54 24.65 -19.94
C ALA A 161 9.12 24.21 -20.33
N LEU A 162 8.14 24.32 -19.43
CA LEU A 162 6.75 23.95 -19.74
C LEU A 162 6.12 24.91 -20.77
N PRO A 163 5.26 24.41 -21.69
CA PRO A 163 4.52 25.26 -22.60
C PRO A 163 3.55 26.19 -21.85
N ALA A 164 3.20 27.31 -22.50
CA ALA A 164 2.21 28.25 -21.96
C ALA A 164 0.88 27.55 -21.63
N GLY A 165 0.35 27.81 -20.43
CA GLY A 165 -0.88 27.19 -19.93
C GLY A 165 -0.65 25.99 -19.01
N TYR A 166 0.57 25.44 -18.94
CA TYR A 166 0.94 24.42 -17.96
C TYR A 166 1.66 25.01 -16.76
N ALA A 167 1.43 24.42 -15.59
CA ALA A 167 2.06 24.83 -14.34
C ALA A 167 2.13 23.67 -13.34
N PRO A 168 3.02 23.74 -12.33
CA PRO A 168 3.02 22.81 -11.22
C PRO A 168 1.65 22.74 -10.54
N LYS A 169 1.13 21.52 -10.35
CA LYS A 169 -0.13 21.25 -9.65
C LYS A 169 0.17 20.54 -8.34
N LYS A 170 -0.04 21.24 -7.22
CA LYS A 170 0.09 20.66 -5.88
C LYS A 170 -0.85 19.46 -5.72
N PRO A 171 -0.38 18.35 -5.11
CA PRO A 171 -1.24 17.24 -4.74
C PRO A 171 -2.39 17.71 -3.84
N PRO A 172 -3.65 17.38 -4.18
CA PRO A 172 -4.77 17.72 -3.31
C PRO A 172 -4.78 16.81 -2.07
N LYS A 173 -5.65 17.11 -1.10
CA LYS A 173 -5.91 16.19 0.02
C LYS A 173 -6.34 14.82 -0.52
N PHE A 174 -5.99 13.74 0.18
CA PHE A 174 -6.21 12.37 -0.27
C PHE A 174 -7.66 12.07 -0.74
N GLU A 175 -8.67 12.52 0.01
CA GLU A 175 -10.08 12.36 -0.39
C GLU A 175 -10.40 13.08 -1.72
N SER A 176 -9.83 14.27 -1.93
CA SER A 176 -10.01 15.01 -3.19
C SER A 176 -9.24 14.36 -4.33
N MET A 177 -8.06 13.78 -4.06
CA MET A 177 -7.31 12.96 -5.01
C MET A 177 -8.15 11.78 -5.51
N LEU A 178 -8.81 11.06 -4.60
CA LEU A 178 -9.75 9.98 -4.92
C LEU A 178 -10.90 10.44 -5.80
N ARG A 179 -11.48 11.62 -5.53
CA ARG A 179 -12.53 12.20 -6.40
C ARG A 179 -12.00 12.51 -7.79
N GLU A 180 -10.80 13.08 -7.91
CA GLU A 180 -10.19 13.37 -9.22
C GLU A 180 -9.92 12.10 -10.03
N ILE A 181 -9.77 10.93 -9.39
CA ILE A 181 -9.58 9.64 -10.05
C ILE A 181 -10.86 8.78 -10.10
N ASP A 182 -12.03 9.35 -9.83
CA ASP A 182 -13.34 8.67 -9.84
C ASP A 182 -13.45 7.48 -8.85
N ALA A 183 -12.70 7.53 -7.75
CA ALA A 183 -12.62 6.49 -6.72
C ALA A 183 -13.07 6.96 -5.33
N ALA A 184 -13.97 7.96 -5.27
CA ALA A 184 -14.40 8.59 -4.01
C ALA A 184 -14.92 7.59 -2.95
N THR A 185 -15.60 6.53 -3.39
CA THR A 185 -16.14 5.47 -2.51
C THR A 185 -15.06 4.69 -1.77
N MET A 186 -13.81 4.68 -2.29
CA MET A 186 -12.68 4.01 -1.68
C MET A 186 -12.11 4.75 -0.47
N TYR A 187 -12.57 5.98 -0.20
CA TYR A 187 -12.09 6.77 0.94
C TYR A 187 -12.36 6.08 2.29
N ARG A 188 -13.41 5.25 2.37
CA ARG A 188 -13.70 4.45 3.57
C ARG A 188 -12.53 3.54 3.97
N PHE A 189 -11.87 2.91 3.01
CA PHE A 189 -10.77 1.96 3.28
C PHE A 189 -9.51 2.67 3.78
N TYR A 190 -9.28 3.90 3.31
CA TYR A 190 -8.24 4.75 3.89
C TYR A 190 -8.53 5.07 5.35
N ARG A 191 -9.78 5.42 5.69
CA ARG A 191 -10.18 5.74 7.07
C ARG A 191 -10.04 4.53 7.98
N GLU A 192 -10.51 3.36 7.53
CA GLU A 192 -10.39 2.08 8.25
C GLU A 192 -8.92 1.71 8.47
N GLY A 193 -8.09 1.68 7.41
CA GLY A 193 -6.67 1.36 7.52
C GLY A 193 -5.87 2.33 8.38
N SER A 194 -6.25 3.62 8.41
CA SER A 194 -5.59 4.63 9.26
C SER A 194 -5.77 4.35 10.75
N GLN A 195 -6.81 3.60 11.14
CA GLN A 195 -7.07 3.28 12.54
C GLN A 195 -5.94 2.45 13.17
N TYR A 196 -5.29 1.60 12.37
CA TYR A 196 -4.17 0.74 12.77
C TYR A 196 -2.83 1.48 12.85
N VAL A 197 -2.69 2.61 12.13
CA VAL A 197 -1.48 3.45 12.18
C VAL A 197 -1.53 4.42 13.37
N HIS A 198 -2.70 4.94 13.68
CA HIS A 198 -2.87 5.93 14.75
C HIS A 198 -3.08 5.32 16.15
N GLY A 199 -3.22 4.00 16.27
CA GLY A 199 -3.49 3.36 17.57
C GLY A 199 -4.86 3.75 18.16
N SER A 200 -5.85 3.98 17.29
CA SER A 200 -7.21 4.34 17.71
C SER A 200 -7.93 3.19 18.42
N MET A 201 -9.05 3.48 19.11
CA MET A 201 -9.91 2.45 19.71
C MET A 201 -10.40 1.41 18.70
N TRP A 202 -10.58 1.79 17.43
CA TRP A 202 -10.91 0.86 16.35
C TRP A 202 -9.73 -0.04 16.00
N GLY A 203 -8.53 0.52 15.87
CA GLY A 203 -7.31 -0.24 15.60
C GLY A 203 -6.99 -1.25 16.71
N THR A 204 -7.37 -0.94 17.96
CA THR A 204 -7.24 -1.86 19.09
C THR A 204 -8.44 -2.81 19.28
N ALA A 205 -9.48 -2.71 18.46
CA ALA A 205 -10.71 -3.49 18.64
C ALA A 205 -10.48 -5.00 18.46
N THR A 206 -9.47 -5.39 17.67
CA THR A 206 -9.04 -6.79 17.54
C THR A 206 -8.44 -7.36 18.82
N TYR A 207 -8.06 -6.51 19.79
CA TYR A 207 -7.45 -6.92 21.06
C TYR A 207 -8.39 -6.81 22.27
N ARG A 208 -9.66 -6.47 22.04
CA ARG A 208 -10.65 -6.29 23.12
C ARG A 208 -12.06 -6.67 22.69
N LYS A 209 -12.73 -7.47 23.52
CA LYS A 209 -14.19 -7.67 23.48
C LYS A 209 -14.86 -6.90 24.61
N ASN A 210 -16.08 -6.41 24.36
CA ASN A 210 -16.89 -5.60 25.28
C ASN A 210 -16.20 -4.28 25.73
N LEU A 211 -16.87 -3.53 26.60
CA LEU A 211 -16.39 -2.27 27.17
C LEU A 211 -16.59 -2.26 28.70
N GLY A 212 -15.94 -1.31 29.37
CA GLY A 212 -16.09 -1.10 30.82
C GLY A 212 -15.62 -2.29 31.66
N THR A 213 -16.34 -2.58 32.74
CA THR A 213 -16.04 -3.68 33.67
C THR A 213 -16.22 -5.08 33.06
N HIS A 214 -16.82 -5.17 31.87
CA HIS A 214 -16.99 -6.43 31.13
C HIS A 214 -15.94 -6.62 30.03
N ALA A 215 -14.98 -5.69 29.91
CA ALA A 215 -13.92 -5.77 28.90
C ALA A 215 -13.06 -7.02 29.08
N VAL A 216 -12.88 -7.76 28.00
CA VAL A 216 -11.97 -8.90 27.91
C VAL A 216 -10.88 -8.55 26.93
N TYR A 217 -9.63 -8.70 27.34
CA TYR A 217 -8.45 -8.42 26.53
C TYR A 217 -7.80 -9.71 26.07
N GLY A 218 -7.29 -9.70 24.85
CA GLY A 218 -6.68 -10.86 24.20
C GLY A 218 -6.71 -10.68 22.69
N ASP A 219 -6.02 -11.54 21.95
CA ASP A 219 -6.06 -11.50 20.49
C ASP A 219 -7.32 -12.18 19.97
N PHE A 220 -8.18 -11.41 19.30
CA PHE A 220 -9.43 -11.88 18.70
C PHE A 220 -9.43 -11.78 17.17
N SER A 221 -8.26 -11.61 16.55
CA SER A 221 -8.14 -11.66 15.09
C SER A 221 -8.60 -13.02 14.57
N THR A 222 -9.03 -13.07 13.32
CA THR A 222 -9.48 -14.26 12.62
C THR A 222 -9.00 -14.22 11.17
N THR A 223 -9.01 -15.37 10.50
CA THR A 223 -8.73 -15.45 9.05
C THR A 223 -9.64 -14.51 8.23
N ALA A 224 -10.87 -14.23 8.69
CA ALA A 224 -11.79 -13.29 8.04
C ALA A 224 -11.25 -11.87 7.93
N ASP A 225 -10.47 -11.44 8.93
CA ASP A 225 -9.93 -10.09 9.01
C ASP A 225 -8.88 -9.81 7.91
N TRP A 226 -8.35 -10.86 7.27
CA TRP A 226 -7.37 -10.78 6.18
C TRP A 226 -7.98 -10.44 4.81
N ILE A 227 -9.30 -10.63 4.64
CA ILE A 227 -9.96 -10.44 3.34
C ILE A 227 -9.77 -9.01 2.83
N LEU A 228 -10.04 -8.02 3.67
CA LEU A 228 -9.98 -6.61 3.28
C LEU A 228 -8.55 -6.11 2.97
N PRO A 229 -7.53 -6.32 3.81
CA PRO A 229 -6.17 -5.86 3.49
C PRO A 229 -5.62 -6.55 2.24
N LEU A 230 -5.85 -7.85 2.05
CA LEU A 230 -5.42 -8.55 0.82
C LEU A 230 -6.18 -8.06 -0.41
N ARG A 231 -7.49 -7.79 -0.30
CA ARG A 231 -8.28 -7.26 -1.41
C ARG A 231 -7.82 -5.85 -1.79
N LEU A 232 -7.51 -5.03 -0.80
CA LEU A 232 -7.00 -3.68 -1.02
C LEU A 232 -5.63 -3.70 -1.69
N SER A 233 -4.74 -4.63 -1.28
CA SER A 233 -3.47 -4.89 -1.97
C SER A 233 -3.70 -5.28 -3.43
N TRP A 234 -4.57 -6.24 -3.71
CA TRP A 234 -4.90 -6.65 -5.09
C TRP A 234 -5.41 -5.50 -5.95
N LEU A 235 -6.41 -4.75 -5.46
CA LEU A 235 -6.99 -3.63 -6.20
C LEU A 235 -5.95 -2.55 -6.49
N SER A 236 -5.06 -2.28 -5.54
CA SER A 236 -3.98 -1.31 -5.71
C SER A 236 -2.99 -1.79 -6.77
N LEU A 237 -2.56 -3.05 -6.68
CA LEU A 237 -1.65 -3.67 -7.65
C LEU A 237 -2.23 -3.69 -9.06
N ARG A 238 -3.47 -4.18 -9.23
CA ARG A 238 -4.14 -4.31 -10.52
C ARG A 238 -4.34 -2.95 -11.19
N ASN A 239 -4.96 -2.01 -10.48
CA ASN A 239 -5.29 -0.70 -11.07
C ASN A 239 -4.03 0.11 -11.42
N VAL A 240 -3.00 0.05 -10.55
CA VAL A 240 -1.71 0.67 -10.84
C VAL A 240 -1.05 -0.02 -12.02
N GLY A 241 -0.97 -1.36 -12.02
CA GLY A 241 -0.34 -2.10 -13.10
C GLY A 241 -0.96 -1.80 -14.47
N MET A 242 -2.29 -1.79 -14.57
CA MET A 242 -2.99 -1.43 -15.82
C MET A 242 -2.61 -0.03 -16.32
N ILE A 243 -2.67 0.98 -15.44
CA ILE A 243 -2.40 2.37 -15.83
C ILE A 243 -0.90 2.56 -16.11
N LEU A 244 -0.04 2.01 -15.27
CA LEU A 244 1.40 2.14 -15.37
C LEU A 244 1.92 1.53 -16.67
N LEU A 245 1.51 0.29 -17.00
CA LEU A 245 1.92 -0.36 -18.25
C LEU A 245 1.52 0.48 -19.47
N ASN A 246 0.27 0.95 -19.52
CA ASN A 246 -0.24 1.78 -20.61
C ASN A 246 0.48 3.14 -20.73
N ARG A 247 1.15 3.61 -19.68
CA ARG A 247 1.77 4.94 -19.63
C ARG A 247 3.28 4.91 -19.81
N LEU A 248 3.92 3.83 -19.37
CA LEU A 248 5.35 3.55 -19.57
C LEU A 248 5.65 3.01 -20.97
N ALA A 249 4.71 2.29 -21.59
CA ALA A 249 4.98 1.70 -22.88
C ALA A 249 5.17 2.77 -23.97
N PRO A 250 6.21 2.63 -24.82
CA PRO A 250 6.33 3.39 -26.05
C PRO A 250 5.08 3.31 -26.93
N PRO A 251 4.84 4.30 -27.82
CA PRO A 251 3.67 4.31 -28.70
C PRO A 251 3.51 3.05 -29.59
N ASP A 252 4.61 2.36 -29.88
CA ASP A 252 4.72 1.18 -30.72
C ASP A 252 4.77 -0.15 -29.94
N VAL A 253 4.81 -0.08 -28.59
CA VAL A 253 4.86 -1.26 -27.73
C VAL A 253 3.53 -1.43 -27.01
N THR A 254 2.88 -2.58 -27.21
CA THR A 254 1.73 -2.96 -26.39
C THR A 254 2.21 -3.88 -25.27
N PRO A 255 2.20 -3.43 -24.00
CA PRO A 255 2.60 -4.28 -22.90
C PRO A 255 1.60 -5.42 -22.72
N THR A 256 2.09 -6.65 -22.67
CA THR A 256 1.24 -7.83 -22.54
C THR A 256 1.17 -8.28 -21.08
N CYS A 257 -0.03 -8.21 -20.51
CA CYS A 257 -0.36 -8.83 -19.23
C CYS A 257 -1.76 -9.43 -19.37
N ASP A 258 -1.91 -10.72 -19.08
CA ASP A 258 -3.22 -11.40 -19.13
C ASP A 258 -4.04 -11.05 -17.89
N TRP A 259 -4.58 -9.83 -17.89
CA TRP A 259 -5.38 -9.28 -16.79
C TRP A 259 -6.61 -10.13 -16.49
N GLU A 260 -7.21 -10.74 -17.51
CA GLU A 260 -8.40 -11.57 -17.35
C GLU A 260 -8.06 -12.88 -16.63
N ALA A 261 -6.95 -13.55 -16.99
CA ALA A 261 -6.48 -14.73 -16.28
C ALA A 261 -6.08 -14.41 -14.84
N LEU A 262 -5.35 -13.31 -14.61
CA LEU A 262 -5.00 -12.86 -13.27
C LEU A 262 -6.24 -12.58 -12.41
N GLU A 263 -7.21 -11.84 -12.95
CA GLU A 263 -8.44 -11.51 -12.21
C GLU A 263 -9.26 -12.75 -11.88
N ARG A 264 -9.40 -13.71 -12.81
CA ARG A 264 -10.05 -15.00 -12.53
C ARG A 264 -9.33 -15.78 -11.44
N SER A 265 -8.00 -15.85 -11.51
CA SER A 265 -7.19 -16.60 -10.53
C SER A 265 -7.35 -16.01 -9.13
N VAL A 266 -7.16 -14.69 -9.00
CA VAL A 266 -7.28 -13.98 -7.72
C VAL A 266 -8.70 -14.04 -7.17
N ASN A 267 -9.73 -13.84 -8.00
CA ASN A 267 -11.12 -13.92 -7.55
C ASN A 267 -11.48 -15.31 -7.04
N ARG A 268 -11.05 -16.37 -7.74
CA ARG A 268 -11.22 -17.74 -7.28
C ARG A 268 -10.55 -18.00 -5.93
N ALA A 269 -9.32 -17.53 -5.74
CA ALA A 269 -8.62 -17.68 -4.46
C ALA A 269 -9.36 -16.97 -3.30
N PHE A 270 -9.91 -15.78 -3.55
CA PHE A 270 -10.74 -15.10 -2.56
C PHE A 270 -12.07 -15.83 -2.28
N GLU A 271 -12.72 -16.41 -3.29
CA GLU A 271 -13.95 -17.19 -3.12
C GLU A 271 -13.71 -18.43 -2.26
N VAL A 272 -12.58 -19.12 -2.48
CA VAL A 272 -12.14 -20.27 -1.68
C VAL A 272 -11.96 -19.85 -0.22
N LEU A 273 -11.21 -18.76 0.03
CA LEU A 273 -11.03 -18.22 1.38
C LEU A 273 -12.36 -17.81 2.03
N ALA A 274 -13.21 -17.07 1.31
CA ALA A 274 -14.50 -16.64 1.86
C ALA A 274 -15.42 -17.82 2.21
N THR A 275 -15.37 -18.90 1.43
CA THR A 275 -16.15 -20.11 1.68
C THR A 275 -15.63 -20.89 2.88
N SER A 276 -14.31 -20.95 3.12
CA SER A 276 -13.74 -21.63 4.29
C SER A 276 -14.07 -20.91 5.60
N ILE A 277 -14.33 -19.61 5.55
CA ILE A 277 -14.69 -18.78 6.70
C ILE A 277 -16.20 -18.79 6.98
N ALA A 278 -17.03 -19.10 5.98
CA ALA A 278 -18.48 -19.13 6.16
C ALA A 278 -18.85 -20.18 7.23
N PRO A 279 -19.59 -19.82 8.29
CA PRO A 279 -20.02 -20.79 9.28
C PRO A 279 -20.77 -21.91 8.56
N GLY A 280 -20.32 -23.15 8.75
CA GLY A 280 -20.93 -24.32 8.13
C GLY A 280 -22.44 -24.22 8.29
N ARG A 281 -23.19 -24.28 7.18
CA ARG A 281 -24.64 -24.40 7.25
C ARG A 281 -24.93 -25.54 8.25
N PRO A 282 -25.68 -25.29 9.34
CA PRO A 282 -26.07 -26.38 10.22
C PRO A 282 -26.74 -27.44 9.34
N GLY A 283 -26.24 -28.68 9.46
CA GLY A 283 -26.67 -29.80 8.65
C GLY A 283 -28.19 -29.91 8.66
N GLN A 284 -28.74 -30.16 7.48
CA GLN A 284 -30.05 -30.80 7.38
C GLN A 284 -29.91 -32.20 7.98
N GLY A 285 -30.13 -32.29 9.28
CA GLY A 285 -30.60 -33.49 9.93
C GLY A 285 -32.12 -33.57 9.85
#